data_AF-A0A3Q9S722-F1
#
_entry.id   AF-A0A3Q9S722-F1
#
_cell.length_a   1.000
_cell.length_b   1.000
_cell.length_c   1.000
_cell.angle_alpha   90.00
_cell.angle_beta   90.00
_cell.angle_gamma   90.00
#
_symmetry.space_group_name_H-M   'P 1'
#
loop_
_entity.id
_entity.type
_entity.pdbx_description
1 polymer ?
#
loop_
_entity_poly.entity_id
_entity_poly.type
_entity_poly.pdbx_seq_one_letter_code
_entity_poly.pdbx_strand_id
1 'polypeptide(L)' 'MLTEQEIMNNAFKELQFQEDFMAKKYAQLSQQITDPKFQQMLKEMEQSSRNNYSTLSQTMSKFSIV' A
#
# COMPACT_ATOMS: atom_id res chain seq x y z
N MET A 1 -2.95 26.89 9.21
CA MET A 1 -1.76 26.19 8.67
C MET A 1 -1.66 24.89 9.45
N LEU A 2 -1.43 23.75 8.78
CA LEU A 2 -1.30 22.48 9.47
C LEU A 2 0.01 22.45 10.27
N THR A 3 0.01 21.73 11.39
CA THR A 3 1.22 21.40 12.14
C THR A 3 2.05 20.35 11.40
N GLU A 4 3.34 20.23 11.74
CA GLU A 4 4.22 19.20 11.17
C GLU A 4 3.68 17.78 11.41
N GLN A 5 3.05 17.55 12.56
CA GLN A 5 2.43 16.27 12.89
C GLN A 5 1.19 15.98 12.03
N GLU A 6 0.34 16.97 11.78
CA GLU A 6 -0.81 16.80 10.89
C GLU A 6 -0.39 16.57 9.44
N ILE A 7 0.67 17.25 8.98
CA ILE A 7 1.26 17.03 7.66
C ILE A 7 1.76 15.59 7.55
N MET A 8 2.48 15.12 8.57
CA MET A 8 2.99 13.75 8.63
C MET A 8 1.84 12.73 8.65
N ASN A 9 0.81 12.94 9.47
CA ASN A 9 -0.35 12.05 9.53
C ASN A 9 -1.05 11.93 8.18
N ASN A 10 -1.26 13.06 7.50
CA ASN A 10 -1.90 13.07 6.19
C ASN A 10 -1.04 12.35 5.14
N ALA A 11 0.29 12.57 5.14
CA ALA A 11 1.19 11.91 4.21
C ALA A 11 1.21 10.38 4.40
N PHE A 12 1.28 9.91 5.64
CA PHE A 12 1.28 8.47 5.94
C PHE A 12 -0.07 7.80 5.63
N LYS A 13 -1.20 8.49 5.86
CA LYS A 13 -2.52 8.01 5.46
C LYS A 13 -2.66 7.90 3.95
N GLU A 14 -2.16 8.88 3.21
CA GLU A 14 -2.15 8.85 1.74
C GLU A 14 -1.31 7.67 1.23
N LEU A 15 -0.12 7.46 1.80
CA LEU A 15 0.72 6.30 1.45
C LEU A 15 0.03 4.97 1.76
N GLN A 16 -0.60 4.82 2.93
CA GLN A 16 -1.37 3.62 3.26
C GLN A 16 -2.52 3.39 2.28
N PHE A 17 -3.26 4.44 1.92
CA PHE A 17 -4.33 4.36 0.94
C PHE A 17 -3.82 3.90 -0.43
N GLN A 18 -2.69 4.45 -0.88
CA GLN A 18 -2.07 4.08 -2.15
C GLN A 18 -1.64 2.61 -2.16
N GLU A 19 -1.00 2.12 -1.10
CA GLU A 19 -0.58 0.71 -1.02
C GLU A 19 -1.78 -0.26 -1.04
N ASP A 20 -2.87 0.05 -0.33
CA ASP A 20 -4.09 -0.75 -0.37
C ASP A 20 -4.78 -0.70 -1.75
N PHE A 21 -4.85 0.48 -2.36
CA PHE A 21 -5.40 0.66 -3.71
C PHE A 21 -4.59 -0.15 -4.74
N MET A 22 -3.26 -0.10 -4.67
CA MET A 22 -2.38 -0.82 -5.59
C MET A 22 -2.48 -2.33 -5.39
N ALA A 23 -2.52 -2.82 -4.14
CA ALA A 23 -2.74 -4.23 -3.85
C ALA A 23 -4.04 -4.75 -4.50
N LYS A 24 -5.15 -4.01 -4.35
CA LYS A 24 -6.44 -4.36 -4.98
C LYS A 24 -6.36 -4.34 -6.50
N LYS A 25 -5.68 -3.35 -7.08
CA LYS A 25 -5.51 -3.24 -8.53
C LYS A 25 -4.68 -4.39 -9.10
N TYR A 26 -3.59 -4.79 -8.45
CA TYR A 26 -2.78 -5.93 -8.87
C TYR A 26 -3.56 -7.24 -8.77
N ALA A 27 -4.32 -7.44 -7.69
CA ALA A 27 -5.20 -8.59 -7.54
C ALA A 27 -6.22 -8.68 -8.68
N GLN A 28 -6.88 -7.57 -9.01
CA GLN A 28 -7.84 -7.50 -10.12
C GLN A 28 -7.18 -7.78 -11.48
N LEU A 29 -6.01 -7.17 -11.75
CA LEU A 29 -5.29 -7.39 -13.01
C LEU A 29 -4.83 -8.84 -13.16
N SER A 30 -4.41 -9.49 -12.07
CA SER A 30 -3.98 -10.89 -12.08
C SER A 30 -5.10 -11.85 -12.50
N GLN A 31 -6.37 -11.48 -12.28
CA GLN A 31 -7.53 -12.26 -12.70
C GLN A 31 -7.88 -12.06 -14.18
N GLN A 32 -7.52 -10.92 -14.76
CA GLN A 32 -7.84 -10.55 -16.15
C GLN A 32 -6.77 -11.01 -17.14
N ILE A 33 -5.51 -11.09 -16.71
CA ILE A 33 -4.39 -11.51 -17.55
C ILE A 33 -4.28 -13.03 -17.53
N THR A 34 -4.11 -13.66 -18.69
CA THR A 34 -4.01 -15.12 -18.85
C THR A 34 -2.57 -15.62 -18.96
N ASP A 35 -1.61 -14.74 -19.22
CA ASP A 35 -0.19 -15.10 -19.29
C ASP A 35 0.34 -15.44 -17.88
N PRO A 36 0.85 -16.67 -17.66
CA PRO A 36 1.28 -17.11 -16.34
C PRO A 36 2.42 -16.30 -15.71
N LYS A 37 3.34 -15.76 -16.53
CA LYS A 37 4.47 -14.96 -16.03
C LYS A 37 3.97 -13.61 -15.52
N PHE A 38 3.07 -12.98 -16.27
CA PHE A 38 2.46 -11.73 -15.84
C PHE A 38 1.53 -11.91 -14.64
N GLN A 39 0.78 -13.01 -14.56
CA GLN A 39 0.00 -13.33 -13.36
C GLN A 39 0.88 -13.48 -12.11
N GLN A 40 2.00 -14.20 -12.22
CA GLN A 40 2.92 -14.39 -11.10
C GLN A 40 3.54 -13.05 -10.66
N MET A 41 4.00 -12.24 -11.62
CA MET A 41 4.52 -10.91 -11.34
C MET A 41 3.49 -10.04 -10.60
N LEU A 42 2.23 -10.03 -11.04
CA LEU A 42 1.17 -9.24 -10.40
C LEU A 42 0.86 -9.72 -8.97
N LYS A 43 0.92 -11.03 -8.71
CA LYS A 43 0.78 -11.57 -7.34
C LYS A 43 1.93 -11.13 -6.44
N GLU A 44 3.16 -11.11 -6.95
CA GLU A 44 4.32 -10.61 -6.20
C GLU A 44 4.20 -9.10 -5.91
N MET A 45 3.71 -8.31 -6.88
CA MET A 45 3.44 -6.88 -6.68
C MET A 45 2.32 -6.63 -5.67
N GLU A 46 1.24 -7.42 -5.71
CA GLU A 46 0.18 -7.40 -4.69
C GLU A 46 0.77 -7.65 -3.31
N GLN A 47 1.53 -8.73 -3.15
CA GLN A 47 2.13 -9.10 -1.87
C GLN A 47 3.09 -8.01 -1.36
N SER A 48 3.90 -7.43 -2.25
CA SER A 48 4.78 -6.32 -1.92
C SER A 48 4.00 -5.12 -1.38
N SER A 49 2.91 -4.74 -2.04
CA SER A 49 2.06 -3.62 -1.62
C SER A 49 1.42 -3.88 -0.25
N ARG A 50 0.96 -5.12 0.00
CA ARG A 50 0.43 -5.54 1.32
C ARG A 50 1.50 -5.49 2.42
N ASN A 51 2.73 -5.88 2.10
CA ASN A 51 3.85 -5.82 3.04
C ASN A 51 4.22 -4.36 3.38
N ASN A 52 4.22 -3.48 2.37
CA ASN A 52 4.44 -2.05 2.55
C ASN A 52 3.35 -1.44 3.43
N TYR A 53 2.07 -1.76 3.18
CA TYR A 53 0.96 -1.31 4.02
C TYR A 53 1.14 -1.72 5.49
N SER A 54 1.52 -2.99 5.75
CA SER A 54 1.79 -3.47 7.11
C SER A 54 2.96 -2.70 7.76
N THR A 55 4.02 -2.46 7.00
CA THR A 55 5.19 -1.70 7.45
C THR A 55 4.84 -0.24 7.77
N LEU A 56 4.04 0.41 6.92
CA LEU A 56 3.52 1.75 7.16
C LEU A 56 2.65 1.79 8.42
N SER A 57 1.77 0.80 8.61
CA SER A 57 0.92 0.70 9.80
C SER A 57 1.74 0.57 11.10
N GLN A 58 2.78 -0.26 11.09
CA GLN A 58 3.70 -0.40 12.22
C GLN A 58 4.49 0.90 12.47
N THR A 59 4.91 1.57 11.40
CA THR A 59 5.64 2.85 11.48
C THR A 59 4.74 3.94 12.06
N MET A 60 3.50 4.04 11.59
CA MET A 60 2.53 4.99 12.11
C MET A 60 2.26 4.78 13.60
N SER A 61 2.11 3.52 14.03
CA SER A 61 1.97 3.18 15.43
C SER A 61 3.17 3.62 16.28
N LYS A 62 4.41 3.48 15.78
CA LYS A 62 5.62 3.90 16.50
C LYS A 62 5.72 5.42 16.66
N PHE A 63 5.27 6.18 15.67
CA PHE A 63 5.34 7.64 15.67
C PHE A 63 4.08 8.31 16.21
N SER A 64 3.15 7.55 16.79
CA SER A 64 1.84 8.06 17.25
C SER A 64 1.09 8.82 16.15
N ILE A 65 1.26 8.36 14.90
CA ILE A 65 0.52 8.84 13.74
C ILE A 65 -0.85 8.17 13.77
N VAL A 66 -1.90 8.99 13.81
CA VAL A 66 -3.31 8.59 13.96
C VAL A 66 -4.06 8.89 12.69
#